data_AF-A0A017T7P2-F1
#
_entry.id   AF-A0A017T7P2-F1
#
_cell.length_a   1.000
_cell.length_b   1.000
_cell.length_c   1.000
_cell.angle_alpha   90.00
_cell.angle_beta   90.00
_cell.angle_gamma   90.00
#
_symmetry.space_group_name_H-M   'P 1'
#
loop_
_entity.id
_entity.type
_entity.pdbx_description
1 polymer ?
#
loop_
_entity_poly.entity_id
_entity_poly.type
_entity_poly.pdbx_seq_one_letter_code
_entity_poly.pdbx_strand_id
1 'polypeptide(L)'
;MDALRNGGAGAEGDERLDPTGKNLFIVLRNWKAAPRRFSDSFAWVLRHAKRAFPGIIDDIEFDPPVGQVVPTRFYKPGASAALPMHRAPDGLLVGLLHLTAVASAREGTVIAIEEMENQLHPHAIRKLLAAMREIADERRLTILLTTHSPVLMNEFRDHPDQFYVMEPGREVLPVSLDKIHDPEWLAHFQLGDLYDRLEFGAPRAEGAEAPKTQGG
;
A
#
# COMPACT_ATOMS: atom_id res chain seq x y z
N MET A 1 -17.29 43.70 -6.59
CA MET A 1 -17.95 42.39 -6.38
C MET A 1 -17.54 41.35 -7.42
N ASP A 2 -16.91 41.72 -8.54
CA ASP A 2 -16.43 40.78 -9.57
C ASP A 2 -15.08 40.09 -9.26
N ALA A 3 -14.29 40.61 -8.32
CA ALA A 3 -13.03 39.98 -7.88
C ALA A 3 -13.24 38.70 -7.03
N LEU A 4 -14.47 38.40 -6.59
CA LEU A 4 -14.84 37.18 -5.87
C LEU A 4 -15.16 35.99 -6.79
N ARG A 5 -15.25 36.21 -8.11
CA ARG A 5 -15.65 35.18 -9.08
C ARG A 5 -14.48 34.45 -9.74
N ASN A 6 -13.27 34.98 -9.62
CA ASN A 6 -12.06 34.32 -10.10
C ASN A 6 -11.49 33.45 -8.97
N GLY A 7 -12.27 32.44 -8.55
CA GLY A 7 -11.74 31.35 -7.76
C GLY A 7 -10.65 30.68 -8.58
N GLY A 8 -9.39 30.80 -8.12
CA GLY A 8 -8.25 30.20 -8.78
C GLY A 8 -8.55 28.75 -9.12
N ALA A 9 -8.34 28.38 -10.39
CA ALA A 9 -8.43 27.00 -10.82
C ALA A 9 -7.50 26.18 -9.93
N GLY A 10 -8.07 25.38 -9.01
CA GLY A 10 -7.31 24.37 -8.30
C GLY A 10 -6.66 23.48 -9.34
N ALA A 11 -5.33 23.40 -9.32
CA ALA A 11 -4.60 22.59 -10.28
C ALA A 11 -5.08 21.13 -10.16
N GLU A 12 -5.36 20.48 -11.29
CA GLU A 12 -5.76 19.07 -11.34
C GLU A 12 -4.75 18.12 -10.65
N GLY A 13 -3.53 18.59 -10.37
CA GLY A 13 -2.47 17.87 -9.66
C GLY A 13 -2.65 17.74 -8.14
N ASP A 14 -3.63 18.43 -7.54
CA ASP A 14 -3.79 18.49 -6.09
C ASP A 14 -4.85 17.50 -5.55
N GLU A 15 -5.48 16.72 -6.43
CA GLU A 15 -6.54 15.76 -6.11
C GLU A 15 -6.05 14.31 -6.03
N ARG A 16 -4.89 14.00 -6.63
CA ARG A 16 -4.33 12.65 -6.72
C ARG A 16 -2.94 12.57 -6.12
N LEU A 17 -2.61 11.40 -5.60
CA LEU A 17 -1.27 11.12 -5.15
C LEU A 17 -0.32 11.03 -6.36
N ASP A 18 0.78 11.78 -6.30
CA ASP A 18 1.89 11.65 -7.24
C ASP A 18 2.61 10.30 -7.03
N PRO A 19 3.14 9.64 -8.08
CA PRO A 19 3.84 8.36 -7.94
C PRO A 19 5.00 8.37 -6.93
N THR A 20 5.61 9.53 -6.67
CA THR A 20 6.67 9.67 -5.66
C THR A 20 6.16 9.88 -4.24
N GLY A 21 4.84 10.07 -4.06
CA GLY A 21 4.21 10.33 -2.76
C GLY A 21 4.46 11.73 -2.18
N LYS A 22 5.23 12.59 -2.86
CA LYS A 22 5.67 13.91 -2.34
C LYS A 22 4.52 14.85 -2.00
N ASN A 23 3.36 14.69 -2.63
CA ASN A 23 2.18 15.52 -2.41
C ASN A 23 1.17 14.92 -1.39
N LEU A 24 1.53 13.86 -0.66
CA LEU A 24 0.65 13.15 0.29
C LEU A 24 -0.18 14.10 1.17
N PHE A 25 0.48 15.03 1.86
CA PHE A 25 -0.20 15.92 2.82
C PHE A 25 -1.04 17.00 2.14
N ILE A 26 -0.72 17.40 0.91
CA ILE A 26 -1.56 18.30 0.11
C ILE A 26 -2.86 17.59 -0.25
N VAL A 27 -2.76 16.35 -0.74
CA VAL A 27 -3.92 15.52 -1.11
C VAL A 27 -4.82 15.29 0.09
N LEU A 28 -4.26 14.82 1.22
CA LEU A 28 -5.04 14.58 2.44
C LEU A 28 -5.71 15.84 2.99
N ARG A 29 -5.01 16.98 2.97
CA ARG A 29 -5.58 18.28 3.35
C ARG A 29 -6.79 18.64 2.48
N ASN A 30 -6.67 18.49 1.17
CA ASN A 30 -7.73 18.82 0.22
C ASN A 30 -8.94 17.89 0.39
N TRP A 31 -8.69 16.60 0.57
CA TRP A 31 -9.74 15.62 0.85
C TRP A 31 -10.48 15.92 2.16
N LYS A 32 -9.75 16.32 3.23
CA LYS A 32 -10.36 16.73 4.50
C LYS A 32 -11.19 18.01 4.35
N ALA A 33 -10.72 18.96 3.54
CA ALA A 33 -11.39 20.25 3.35
C ALA A 33 -12.67 20.18 2.49
N ALA A 34 -12.78 19.19 1.59
CA ALA A 34 -13.91 19.06 0.67
C ALA A 34 -14.45 17.61 0.58
N PRO A 35 -15.01 17.05 1.68
CA PRO A 35 -15.42 15.65 1.75
C PRO A 35 -16.41 15.23 0.66
N ARG A 36 -17.37 16.11 0.32
CA ARG A 36 -18.34 15.86 -0.76
C ARG A 36 -17.72 15.81 -2.15
N ARG A 37 -16.66 16.59 -2.40
CA ARG A 37 -15.94 16.61 -3.68
C ARG A 37 -15.10 15.34 -3.84
N PHE A 38 -14.57 14.84 -2.74
CA PHE A 38 -13.65 13.71 -2.72
C PHE A 38 -14.27 12.44 -2.14
N SER A 39 -15.60 12.30 -2.20
CA SER A 39 -16.34 11.09 -1.80
C SER A 39 -15.88 10.50 -0.46
N ASP A 40 -15.67 11.35 0.53
CA ASP A 40 -15.20 10.96 1.88
C ASP A 40 -13.87 10.19 1.92
N SER A 41 -13.01 10.35 0.91
CA SER A 41 -11.72 9.65 0.80
C SER A 41 -10.81 9.89 2.03
N PHE A 42 -10.82 11.10 2.60
CA PHE A 42 -10.09 11.36 3.85
C PHE A 42 -10.65 10.54 5.02
N ALA A 43 -11.97 10.44 5.15
CA ALA A 43 -12.60 9.66 6.22
C ALA A 43 -12.31 8.16 6.05
N TRP A 44 -12.28 7.68 4.80
CA TRP A 44 -11.82 6.32 4.49
C TRP A 44 -10.37 6.11 4.95
N VAL A 45 -9.43 6.95 4.50
CA VAL A 45 -8.01 6.85 4.90
C VAL A 45 -7.84 6.89 6.41
N LEU A 46 -8.46 7.87 7.09
CA LEU A 46 -8.32 8.01 8.54
C LEU A 46 -8.90 6.79 9.28
N ARG A 47 -10.04 6.25 8.85
CA ARG A 47 -10.64 5.05 9.43
C ARG A 47 -9.71 3.84 9.33
N HIS A 48 -9.12 3.60 8.16
CA HIS A 48 -8.21 2.47 7.96
C HIS A 48 -6.85 2.69 8.66
N ALA A 49 -6.35 3.94 8.72
CA ALA A 49 -5.17 4.29 9.49
C ALA A 49 -5.36 4.01 10.99
N LYS A 50 -6.52 4.36 11.58
CA LYS A 50 -6.83 4.03 12.99
C LYS A 50 -6.83 2.53 13.26
N ARG A 51 -7.33 1.72 12.31
CA ARG A 51 -7.35 0.25 12.42
C ARG A 51 -5.94 -0.35 12.33
N ALA A 52 -5.11 0.19 11.43
CA ALA A 52 -3.73 -0.27 11.22
C ALA A 52 -2.78 0.19 12.33
N PHE A 53 -3.01 1.36 12.93
CA PHE A 53 -2.14 1.96 13.95
C PHE A 53 -2.93 2.34 15.22
N PRO A 54 -3.51 1.34 15.93
CA PRO A 54 -4.30 1.60 17.12
C PRO A 54 -3.48 2.31 18.20
N GLY A 55 -4.04 3.37 18.80
CA GLY A 55 -3.37 4.17 19.83
C GLY A 55 -2.31 5.17 19.31
N ILE A 56 -2.01 5.16 18.01
CA ILE A 56 -1.03 6.05 17.40
C ILE A 56 -1.67 7.25 16.71
N ILE A 57 -2.86 7.07 16.13
CA ILE A 57 -3.57 8.11 15.38
C ILE A 57 -5.07 8.12 15.71
N ASP A 58 -5.64 9.31 15.81
CA ASP A 58 -7.07 9.60 15.96
C ASP A 58 -7.54 10.72 15.04
N ASP A 59 -6.74 11.76 14.80
CA ASP A 59 -7.02 12.74 13.77
C ASP A 59 -5.73 13.36 13.21
N ILE A 60 -5.86 14.03 12.07
CA ILE A 60 -4.78 14.76 11.40
C ILE A 60 -5.25 16.19 11.15
N GLU A 61 -4.52 17.18 11.65
CA GLU A 61 -4.72 18.57 11.31
C GLU A 61 -3.64 19.07 10.35
N PHE A 62 -4.04 19.97 9.46
CA PHE A 62 -3.18 20.58 8.46
C PHE A 62 -3.20 22.08 8.66
N ASP A 63 -2.04 22.66 8.91
CA ASP A 63 -1.88 24.10 8.94
C ASP A 63 -1.94 24.71 7.53
N PRO A 64 -2.14 26.03 7.42
CA PRO A 64 -1.92 26.74 6.18
C PRO A 64 -0.53 26.41 5.60
N PRO A 65 -0.45 26.06 4.30
CA PRO A 65 0.81 25.69 3.69
C PRO A 65 1.77 26.88 3.66
N VAL A 66 3.06 26.58 3.86
CA VAL A 66 4.16 27.55 3.74
C VAL A 66 5.01 27.11 2.54
N GLY A 67 4.82 27.77 1.40
CA GLY A 67 5.38 27.31 0.14
C GLY A 67 4.78 25.96 -0.28
N GLN A 68 5.62 24.95 -0.49
CA GLN A 68 5.20 23.59 -0.84
C GLN A 68 4.99 22.67 0.37
N VAL A 69 5.28 23.16 1.58
CA VAL A 69 5.19 22.36 2.81
C VAL A 69 3.81 22.55 3.44
N VAL A 70 3.15 21.44 3.76
CA VAL A 70 1.91 21.42 4.57
C VAL A 70 2.28 20.96 5.98
N PRO A 71 2.43 21.87 6.96
CA PRO A 71 2.69 21.46 8.33
C PRO A 71 1.52 20.61 8.83
N THR A 72 1.85 19.41 9.29
CA THR A 72 0.87 18.38 9.66
C THR A 72 1.03 18.00 11.13
N ARG A 73 -0.10 17.89 11.82
CA ARG A 73 -0.18 17.51 13.24
C ARG A 73 -1.03 16.26 13.39
N PHE A 74 -0.52 15.29 14.12
CA PHE A 74 -1.21 14.03 14.42
C PHE A 74 -1.71 14.03 15.86
N TYR A 75 -2.96 13.64 16.07
CA TYR A 75 -3.54 13.45 17.39
C TYR A 75 -3.59 11.97 17.72
N LYS A 76 -3.22 11.61 18.95
CA LYS A 76 -3.43 10.28 19.50
C LYS A 76 -4.80 10.21 20.19
N PRO A 77 -5.42 9.03 20.29
CA PRO A 77 -6.66 8.87 21.05
C PRO A 77 -6.51 9.40 22.48
N GLY A 78 -7.38 10.33 22.88
CA GLY A 78 -7.38 10.94 24.22
C GLY A 78 -6.26 11.95 24.50
N ALA A 79 -5.41 12.28 23.52
CA ALA A 79 -4.37 13.28 23.69
C ALA A 79 -4.89 14.68 23.31
N SER A 80 -4.64 15.67 24.19
CA SER A 80 -4.90 17.09 23.90
C SER A 80 -3.78 17.74 23.09
N ALA A 81 -2.55 17.24 23.22
CA ALA A 81 -1.38 17.75 22.51
C ALA A 81 -1.15 16.98 21.21
N ALA A 82 -0.97 17.71 20.12
CA ALA A 82 -0.66 17.11 18.84
C ALA A 82 0.84 16.79 18.70
N LEU A 83 1.12 15.76 17.91
CA LEU A 83 2.45 15.35 17.50
C LEU A 83 2.78 15.99 16.14
N PRO A 84 3.82 16.84 16.02
CA PRO A 84 4.23 17.35 14.72
C PRO A 84 4.76 16.23 13.84
N MET A 85 4.59 16.38 12.52
CA MET A 85 4.92 15.38 11.50
C MET A 85 6.32 14.76 11.62
N HIS A 86 7.35 15.55 11.92
CA HIS A 86 8.73 15.05 12.04
C HIS A 86 8.95 14.12 13.25
N ARG A 87 7.96 13.96 14.13
CA ARG A 87 7.97 12.99 15.23
C ARG A 87 6.98 11.84 15.01
N ALA A 88 6.29 11.79 13.87
CA ALA A 88 5.39 10.69 13.55
C ALA A 88 6.20 9.40 13.34
N PRO A 89 5.69 8.22 13.76
CA PRO A 89 6.32 6.96 13.43
C PRO A 89 6.36 6.76 11.91
N ASP A 90 7.48 6.30 11.36
CA ASP A 90 7.61 6.18 9.90
C ASP A 90 6.57 5.21 9.31
N GLY A 91 6.28 4.11 10.01
CA GLY A 91 5.22 3.17 9.61
C GLY A 91 3.84 3.83 9.46
N LEU A 92 3.52 4.86 10.25
CA LEU A 92 2.28 5.63 10.07
C LEU A 92 2.31 6.40 8.75
N LEU A 93 3.43 7.03 8.42
CA LEU A 93 3.59 7.79 7.17
C LEU A 93 3.51 6.85 5.95
N VAL A 94 4.19 5.70 6.01
CA VAL A 94 4.11 4.64 5.00
C VAL A 94 2.67 4.14 4.85
N GLY A 95 1.98 3.83 5.96
CA GLY A 95 0.60 3.37 5.92
C GLY A 95 -0.36 4.41 5.33
N LEU A 96 -0.20 5.69 5.69
CA LEU A 96 -0.98 6.78 5.09
C LEU A 96 -0.69 6.92 3.59
N LEU A 97 0.56 6.77 3.17
CA LEU A 97 0.94 6.80 1.76
C LEU A 97 0.22 5.69 0.98
N HIS A 98 0.26 4.45 1.48
CA HIS A 98 -0.39 3.29 0.84
C HIS A 98 -1.91 3.46 0.75
N LEU A 99 -2.55 3.84 1.85
CA LEU A 99 -4.00 4.09 1.88
C LEU A 99 -4.40 5.22 0.93
N THR A 100 -3.61 6.29 0.88
CA THR A 100 -3.88 7.42 -0.01
C THR A 100 -3.67 7.02 -1.48
N ALA A 101 -2.65 6.21 -1.79
CA ALA A 101 -2.40 5.73 -3.14
C ALA A 101 -3.62 5.00 -3.70
N VAL A 102 -4.12 4.00 -2.98
CA VAL A 102 -5.28 3.22 -3.41
C VAL A 102 -6.58 4.02 -3.38
N ALA A 103 -6.76 4.91 -2.40
CA ALA A 103 -7.93 5.80 -2.33
C ALA A 103 -7.94 6.87 -3.43
N SER A 104 -6.78 7.25 -3.96
CA SER A 104 -6.66 8.24 -5.04
C SER A 104 -6.84 7.64 -6.44
N ALA A 105 -6.80 6.32 -6.55
CA ALA A 105 -6.84 5.61 -7.81
C ALA A 105 -8.24 5.68 -8.45
N ARG A 106 -8.23 5.83 -9.78
CA ARG A 106 -9.44 5.77 -10.60
C ARG A 106 -9.92 4.33 -10.72
N GLU A 107 -11.22 4.17 -10.89
CA GLU A 107 -11.83 2.88 -11.16
C GLU A 107 -11.15 2.16 -12.34
N GLY A 108 -10.92 0.86 -12.21
CA GLY A 108 -10.32 0.05 -13.28
C GLY A 108 -8.82 0.24 -13.49
N THR A 109 -8.11 0.95 -12.61
CA THR A 109 -6.66 1.19 -12.76
C THR A 109 -5.80 0.13 -12.09
N VAL A 110 -4.54 0.05 -12.56
CA VAL A 110 -3.50 -0.80 -11.98
C VAL A 110 -2.61 0.06 -11.09
N ILE A 111 -2.31 -0.42 -9.88
CA ILE A 111 -1.39 0.19 -8.92
C ILE A 111 -0.32 -0.83 -8.60
N ALA A 112 0.95 -0.42 -8.65
CA ALA A 112 2.08 -1.23 -8.21
C ALA A 112 2.71 -0.61 -6.97
N ILE A 113 2.96 -1.43 -5.95
CA ILE A 113 3.59 -1.04 -4.69
C ILE A 113 4.75 -1.99 -4.42
N GLU A 114 5.95 -1.43 -4.36
CA GLU A 114 7.17 -2.17 -4.03
C GLU A 114 7.32 -2.29 -2.51
N GLU A 115 7.69 -3.48 -2.02
CA GLU A 115 7.98 -3.79 -0.61
C GLU A 115 6.97 -3.16 0.36
N MET A 116 5.69 -3.47 0.18
CA MET A 116 4.62 -2.78 0.91
C MET A 116 4.72 -2.93 2.44
N GLU A 117 5.43 -3.94 2.93
CA GLU A 117 5.70 -4.19 4.35
C GLU A 117 6.72 -3.26 5.00
N ASN A 118 7.47 -2.46 4.22
CA ASN A 118 8.64 -1.77 4.74
C ASN A 118 8.25 -0.80 5.87
N GLN A 119 8.95 -0.89 7.01
CA GLN A 119 8.69 -0.12 8.24
C GLN A 119 7.33 -0.38 8.92
N LEU A 120 6.59 -1.40 8.49
CA LEU A 120 5.29 -1.75 9.05
C LEU A 120 5.38 -2.91 10.04
N HIS A 121 4.68 -2.75 11.16
CA HIS A 121 4.41 -3.86 12.07
C HIS A 121 3.50 -4.90 11.39
N PRO A 122 3.64 -6.22 11.67
CA PRO A 122 2.81 -7.27 11.10
C PRO A 122 1.29 -7.04 11.20
N HIS A 123 0.83 -6.41 12.27
CA HIS A 123 -0.59 -6.00 12.39
C HIS A 123 -0.99 -4.98 11.32
N ALA A 124 -0.16 -3.96 11.09
CA ALA A 124 -0.44 -2.92 10.11
C ALA A 124 -0.48 -3.49 8.69
N ILE A 125 0.45 -4.38 8.33
CA ILE A 125 0.47 -5.08 7.04
C ILE A 125 -0.89 -5.72 6.75
N ARG A 126 -1.40 -6.54 7.69
CA ARG A 126 -2.71 -7.21 7.55
C ARG A 126 -3.87 -6.23 7.39
N LYS A 127 -3.88 -5.15 8.18
CA LYS A 127 -4.96 -4.15 8.11
C LYS A 127 -4.92 -3.33 6.85
N LEU A 128 -3.72 -3.02 6.33
CA LEU A 128 -3.56 -2.32 5.06
C LEU A 128 -3.94 -3.22 3.89
N LEU A 129 -3.50 -4.47 3.86
CA LEU A 129 -3.88 -5.43 2.83
C LEU A 129 -5.40 -5.64 2.77
N ALA A 130 -6.06 -5.77 3.94
CA ALA A 130 -7.51 -5.85 4.01
C ALA A 130 -8.21 -4.58 3.44
N ALA A 131 -7.65 -3.39 3.73
CA ALA A 131 -8.17 -2.13 3.17
C ALA A 131 -7.96 -2.05 1.65
N MET A 132 -6.83 -2.54 1.14
CA MET A 132 -6.53 -2.62 -0.29
C MET A 132 -7.50 -3.56 -1.00
N ARG A 133 -7.81 -4.74 -0.43
CA ARG A 133 -8.82 -5.66 -0.98
C ARG A 133 -10.20 -5.01 -1.04
N GLU A 134 -10.64 -4.38 0.06
CA GLU A 134 -11.92 -3.66 0.13
C GLU A 134 -12.08 -2.66 -1.02
N ILE A 135 -11.11 -1.78 -1.22
CA ILE A 135 -11.19 -0.73 -2.25
C ILE A 135 -10.93 -1.26 -3.66
N ALA A 136 -10.12 -2.32 -3.80
CA ALA A 136 -9.91 -2.99 -5.08
C ALA A 136 -11.20 -3.61 -5.60
N ASP A 137 -11.98 -4.25 -4.72
CA ASP A 137 -13.28 -4.82 -5.09
C ASP A 137 -14.28 -3.71 -5.43
N GLU A 138 -14.36 -2.66 -4.60
CA GLU A 138 -15.28 -1.53 -4.81
C GLU A 138 -15.01 -0.81 -6.15
N ARG A 139 -13.72 -0.60 -6.49
CA ARG A 139 -13.31 0.22 -7.65
C ARG A 139 -12.69 -0.59 -8.78
N ARG A 140 -12.82 -1.92 -8.76
CA ARG A 140 -12.26 -2.82 -9.77
C ARG A 140 -10.77 -2.55 -10.04
N LEU A 141 -10.00 -2.34 -8.98
CA LEU A 141 -8.56 -2.05 -9.10
C LEU A 141 -7.77 -3.35 -9.21
N THR A 142 -6.67 -3.31 -9.95
CA THR A 142 -5.61 -4.33 -9.86
C THR A 142 -4.48 -3.77 -9.02
N ILE A 143 -4.19 -4.40 -7.88
CA ILE A 143 -3.09 -3.99 -7.00
C ILE A 143 -1.99 -5.04 -7.07
N LEU A 144 -0.83 -4.65 -7.59
CA LEU A 144 0.38 -5.46 -7.66
C LEU A 144 1.28 -5.11 -6.49
N LEU A 145 1.69 -6.13 -5.73
CA LEU A 145 2.53 -5.97 -4.54
C LEU A 145 3.80 -6.81 -4.74
N THR A 146 4.96 -6.24 -4.42
CA THR A 146 6.17 -7.04 -4.19
C THR A 146 6.41 -7.18 -2.69
N THR A 147 6.99 -8.30 -2.29
CA THR A 147 7.20 -8.60 -0.87
C THR A 147 8.33 -9.60 -0.65
N HIS A 148 9.03 -9.40 0.45
CA HIS A 148 9.91 -10.36 1.11
C HIS A 148 9.39 -10.73 2.50
N SER A 149 8.18 -10.30 2.87
CA SER A 149 7.61 -10.50 4.19
C SER A 149 6.85 -11.82 4.30
N PRO A 150 7.30 -12.77 5.16
CA PRO A 150 6.53 -13.97 5.46
C PRO A 150 5.13 -13.66 5.99
N VAL A 151 4.97 -12.53 6.68
CA VAL A 151 3.67 -12.07 7.18
C VAL A 151 2.69 -11.80 6.05
N LEU A 152 3.12 -11.08 5.01
CA LEU A 152 2.27 -10.77 3.87
C LEU A 152 2.00 -12.03 3.05
N MET A 153 3.01 -12.87 2.81
CA MET A 153 2.86 -14.15 2.12
C MET A 153 1.77 -15.01 2.75
N ASN A 154 1.73 -15.09 4.08
CA ASN A 154 0.71 -15.87 4.79
C ASN A 154 -0.73 -15.40 4.56
N GLU A 155 -0.94 -14.13 4.21
CA GLU A 155 -2.27 -13.61 3.88
C GLU A 155 -2.77 -14.06 2.50
N PHE A 156 -1.92 -14.72 1.69
CA PHE A 156 -2.27 -15.31 0.40
C PHE A 156 -2.41 -16.83 0.46
N ARG A 157 -2.37 -17.42 1.66
CA ARG A 157 -2.51 -18.88 1.85
C ARG A 157 -3.74 -19.47 1.17
N ASP A 158 -4.89 -18.80 1.31
CA ASP A 158 -6.17 -19.27 0.75
C ASP A 158 -6.38 -18.81 -0.70
N HIS A 159 -5.41 -18.07 -1.26
CA HIS A 159 -5.40 -17.56 -2.63
C HIS A 159 -4.02 -17.74 -3.29
N PRO A 160 -3.50 -18.98 -3.38
CA PRO A 160 -2.19 -19.24 -3.99
C PRO A 160 -2.16 -18.92 -5.48
N ASP A 161 -3.32 -18.83 -6.14
CA ASP A 161 -3.52 -18.36 -7.52
C ASP A 161 -3.24 -16.85 -7.68
N GLN A 162 -3.23 -16.11 -6.57
CA GLN A 162 -2.93 -14.67 -6.52
C GLN A 162 -1.50 -14.40 -6.07
N PHE A 163 -0.68 -15.43 -5.84
CA PHE A 163 0.70 -15.27 -5.40
C PHE A 163 1.68 -15.74 -6.48
N TYR A 164 2.56 -14.85 -6.93
CA TYR A 164 3.46 -15.11 -8.05
C TYR A 164 4.91 -15.09 -7.59
N VAL A 165 5.71 -16.04 -8.07
CA VAL A 165 7.12 -16.19 -7.69
C VAL A 165 8.04 -16.17 -8.92
N MET A 166 9.26 -15.71 -8.69
CA MET A 166 10.36 -15.75 -9.65
C MET A 166 11.09 -17.08 -9.53
N GLU A 167 10.68 -18.08 -10.30
CA GLU A 167 11.23 -19.44 -10.23
C GLU A 167 12.36 -19.66 -11.28
N PRO A 168 13.60 -19.95 -10.87
CA PRO A 168 14.70 -20.22 -11.80
C PRO A 168 14.38 -21.37 -12.77
N GLY A 169 14.84 -21.24 -14.03
CA GLY A 169 14.67 -22.28 -15.05
C GLY A 169 13.30 -22.34 -15.73
N ARG A 170 12.35 -21.48 -15.35
CA ARG A 170 11.08 -21.32 -16.09
C ARG A 170 11.22 -20.36 -17.27
N GLU A 171 10.58 -20.69 -18.38
CA GLU A 171 10.57 -19.88 -19.59
C GLU A 171 9.71 -18.61 -19.46
N VAL A 172 8.62 -18.70 -18.69
CA VAL A 172 7.70 -17.58 -18.44
C VAL A 172 7.70 -17.25 -16.94
N LEU A 173 7.98 -15.97 -16.64
CA LEU A 173 8.01 -15.42 -15.28
C LEU A 173 7.23 -14.09 -15.21
N PRO A 174 6.66 -13.76 -14.02
CA PRO A 174 6.58 -14.62 -12.84
C PRO A 174 5.52 -15.72 -13.03
N VAL A 175 5.60 -16.78 -12.24
CA VAL A 175 4.67 -17.92 -12.29
C VAL A 175 3.84 -17.99 -11.02
N SER A 176 2.55 -18.27 -11.17
CA SER A 176 1.62 -18.44 -10.04
C SER A 176 1.99 -19.65 -9.20
N LEU A 177 1.88 -19.54 -7.87
CA LEU A 177 2.37 -20.54 -6.93
C LEU A 177 1.62 -21.87 -7.06
N ASP A 178 0.32 -21.83 -7.34
CA ASP A 178 -0.54 -23.00 -7.61
C ASP A 178 -0.17 -23.78 -8.89
N LYS A 179 0.66 -23.22 -9.77
CA LYS A 179 1.21 -23.90 -10.96
C LYS A 179 2.55 -24.59 -10.69
N ILE A 180 3.12 -24.39 -9.50
CA ILE A 180 4.42 -24.92 -9.09
C ILE A 180 4.22 -25.98 -8.01
N HIS A 181 3.35 -25.71 -7.06
CA HIS A 181 3.00 -26.62 -5.98
C HIS A 181 1.53 -27.00 -6.02
N ASP A 182 1.24 -28.22 -5.56
CA ASP A 182 -0.13 -28.70 -5.44
C ASP A 182 -0.93 -27.85 -4.43
N PRO A 183 -2.15 -27.38 -4.78
CA PRO A 183 -2.97 -26.56 -3.89
C PRO A 183 -3.37 -27.25 -2.58
N GLU A 184 -3.64 -28.56 -2.59
CA GLU A 184 -3.97 -29.29 -1.36
C GLU A 184 -2.75 -29.33 -0.43
N TRP A 185 -1.55 -29.54 -0.97
CA TRP A 185 -0.32 -29.47 -0.21
C TRP A 185 -0.07 -28.06 0.36
N LEU A 186 -0.21 -27.00 -0.44
CA LEU A 186 -0.06 -25.61 0.01
C LEU A 186 -1.00 -25.29 1.19
N ALA A 187 -2.22 -25.84 1.16
CA ALA A 187 -3.22 -25.69 2.21
C ALA A 187 -2.84 -26.33 3.57
N HIS A 188 -1.69 -27.01 3.68
CA HIS A 188 -1.14 -27.53 4.94
C HIS A 188 -0.05 -26.65 5.56
N PHE A 189 0.47 -25.66 4.83
CA PHE A 189 1.60 -24.83 5.27
C PHE A 189 1.24 -23.36 5.37
N GLN A 190 2.08 -22.58 6.04
CA GLN A 190 2.09 -21.13 5.92
C GLN A 190 3.07 -20.78 4.78
N LEU A 191 2.69 -19.90 3.85
CA LEU A 191 3.55 -19.57 2.70
C LEU A 191 4.90 -18.98 3.16
N GLY A 192 4.90 -18.22 4.25
CA GLY A 192 6.11 -17.73 4.89
C GLY A 192 7.05 -18.84 5.36
N ASP A 193 6.54 -19.94 5.91
CA ASP A 193 7.37 -21.08 6.34
C ASP A 193 8.04 -21.77 5.13
N LEU A 194 7.33 -21.84 4.00
CA LEU A 194 7.85 -22.40 2.76
C LEU A 194 8.93 -21.49 2.16
N TYR A 195 8.71 -20.18 2.18
CA TYR A 195 9.69 -19.19 1.76
C TYR A 195 10.97 -19.25 2.61
N ASP A 196 10.84 -19.32 3.94
CA ASP A 196 11.98 -19.42 4.86
C ASP A 196 12.78 -20.72 4.67
N ARG A 197 12.13 -21.78 4.19
CA ARG A 197 12.76 -23.06 3.83
C ARG A 197 13.31 -23.10 2.41
N LEU A 198 13.19 -22.01 1.65
CA LEU A 198 13.61 -21.89 0.26
C LEU A 198 12.89 -22.86 -0.69
N GLU A 199 11.65 -23.26 -0.36
CA GLU A 199 10.80 -24.07 -1.24
C GLU A 199 10.36 -23.27 -2.48
N PHE A 200 10.36 -21.94 -2.38
CA PHE A 200 10.26 -20.99 -3.49
C PHE A 200 11.00 -19.70 -3.15
N GLY A 201 11.35 -18.90 -4.17
CA GLY A 201 12.03 -17.61 -3.96
C GLY A 201 13.49 -17.74 -3.49
N ALA A 202 14.10 -18.91 -3.71
CA ALA A 202 15.49 -19.16 -3.36
C ALA A 202 16.44 -18.18 -4.07
N PRO A 203 17.47 -17.66 -3.38
CA PRO A 203 18.50 -16.84 -4.03
C PRO A 203 19.13 -17.62 -5.18
N ARG A 204 19.26 -16.97 -6.34
CA ARG A 204 20.08 -17.55 -7.41
C ARG A 204 21.52 -17.63 -6.91
N ALA A 205 22.11 -18.83 -6.94
CA ALA A 205 23.55 -18.96 -6.77
C ALA A 205 24.25 -18.19 -7.90
N GLU A 206 25.12 -17.24 -7.55
CA GLU A 206 26.00 -16.58 -8.51
C GLU A 206 26.82 -17.66 -9.22
N GLY A 207 26.58 -17.87 -10.52
CA GLY A 207 27.31 -18.84 -11.36
C GLY A 207 26.55 -20.08 -11.80
N ALA A 208 25.27 -20.24 -11.48
CA ALA A 208 24.47 -21.31 -12.08
C ALA A 208 24.14 -20.96 -13.54
N GLU A 209 24.95 -21.44 -14.49
CA GLU A 209 24.61 -21.43 -15.92
C GLU A 209 23.20 -21.97 -16.12
N ALA A 210 22.39 -21.26 -16.92
CA ALA A 210 21.10 -21.75 -17.35
C ALA A 210 21.26 -23.17 -17.94
N PRO A 211 20.40 -24.13 -17.61
CA PRO A 211 20.51 -25.47 -18.16
C PRO A 211 20.46 -25.33 -19.69
N LYS A 212 21.54 -25.76 -20.35
CA LYS A 212 21.60 -25.84 -21.81
C LYS A 212 20.40 -26.65 -22.26
N THR A 213 19.50 -26.03 -23.01
CA THR A 213 18.45 -26.72 -23.74
C THR A 213 19.13 -27.78 -24.61
N GLN A 214 19.08 -29.05 -24.18
CA GLN A 214 19.44 -30.15 -25.05
C GLN A 214 18.34 -30.25 -26.09
N GLY A 215 18.72 -29.97 -27.34
CA GLY A 215 17.84 -30.09 -28.48
C GLY A 215 17.36 -31.52 -28.69
N GLY A 216 16.12 -31.61 -29.15
CA GLY A 216 15.51 -32.74 -29.85
C GLY A 216 14.59 -32.18 -30.90
#